data_AF-A0A4R4EJB5-F1
#
_entry.id   AF-A0A4R4EJB5-F1
#
_cell.length_a   1.000
_cell.length_b   1.000
_cell.length_c   1.000
_cell.angle_alpha   90.00
_cell.angle_beta   90.00
_cell.angle_gamma   90.00
#
_symmetry.space_group_name_H-M   'P 1'
#
loop_
_entity.id
_entity.type
_entity.pdbx_description
1 polymer ?
#
loop_
_entity_poly.entity_id
_entity_poly.type
_entity_poly.pdbx_seq_one_letter_code
_entity_poly.pdbx_strand_id
1 'polypeptide(L)'
;MRLVTAVLLSVALVAGCSNDRAEKTARIRNLSASELAEIHASLDELKRTGAPMNLRSEQVPPAVARLQPDGVMFRGDSAWIHVAGHVDDKVYLFVNGLGESQSEREIVLSAGELEPQQVLWRQSR
;
A
#
# COMPACT_ATOMS: atom_id res chain seq x y z
N MET A 1 -17.94 -33.15 -49.58
CA MET A 1 -18.42 -31.92 -48.90
C MET A 1 -17.25 -31.36 -48.10
N ARG A 2 -16.82 -30.13 -48.41
CA ARG A 2 -15.74 -29.41 -47.75
C ARG A 2 -16.32 -28.26 -46.92
N LEU A 3 -15.61 -27.92 -45.84
CA LEU A 3 -15.81 -26.78 -44.91
C LEU A 3 -16.99 -26.98 -43.95
N VAL A 4 -16.89 -26.62 -42.66
CA VAL A 4 -16.28 -25.40 -42.11
C VAL A 4 -15.61 -25.71 -40.76
N THR A 5 -14.31 -25.45 -40.69
CA THR A 5 -13.56 -25.25 -39.43
C THR A 5 -13.94 -23.86 -38.92
N ALA A 6 -14.78 -23.77 -37.89
CA ALA A 6 -15.18 -22.49 -37.30
C ALA A 6 -14.33 -22.19 -36.06
N VAL A 7 -13.24 -21.47 -36.33
CA VAL A 7 -12.66 -20.34 -35.57
C VAL A 7 -12.76 -20.40 -34.04
N LEU A 8 -11.62 -20.73 -33.41
CA LEU A 8 -11.25 -20.31 -32.06
C LEU A 8 -11.25 -18.78 -31.97
N LEU A 9 -12.31 -18.20 -31.40
CA LEU A 9 -12.31 -16.79 -31.03
C LEU A 9 -11.69 -16.66 -29.64
N SER A 10 -10.36 -16.48 -29.60
CA SER A 10 -9.62 -16.12 -28.40
C SER A 10 -9.95 -14.67 -28.02
N VAL A 11 -10.96 -14.49 -27.16
CA VAL A 11 -11.20 -13.21 -26.48
C VAL A 11 -10.23 -13.10 -25.30
N ALA A 12 -8.99 -12.69 -25.57
CA ALA A 12 -8.01 -12.31 -24.56
C ALA A 12 -7.84 -10.79 -24.60
N LEU A 13 -8.81 -10.06 -24.03
CA LEU A 13 -8.84 -8.59 -24.09
C LEU A 13 -9.36 -7.97 -22.78
N VAL A 14 -8.95 -8.47 -21.61
CA VAL A 14 -9.09 -7.74 -20.34
C VAL A 14 -8.04 -8.21 -19.31
N ALA A 15 -6.80 -7.71 -19.35
CA ALA A 15 -5.83 -8.03 -18.27
C ALA A 15 -4.66 -7.03 -18.12
N GLY A 16 -4.80 -5.78 -18.60
CA GLY A 16 -3.68 -4.83 -18.60
C GLY A 16 -3.46 -4.05 -17.30
N CYS A 17 -4.50 -3.84 -16.48
CA CYS A 17 -4.40 -2.94 -15.32
C CYS A 17 -4.71 -3.61 -13.96
N SER A 18 -5.29 -4.81 -13.92
CA SER A 18 -5.68 -5.45 -12.65
C SER A 18 -4.56 -6.27 -11.99
N ASN A 19 -3.56 -6.71 -12.76
CA ASN A 19 -2.51 -7.60 -12.25
C ASN A 19 -1.57 -6.88 -11.27
N ASP A 20 -1.17 -5.64 -11.56
CA ASP A 20 -0.27 -4.88 -10.69
C ASP A 20 -0.93 -4.59 -9.32
N ARG A 21 -2.22 -4.21 -9.32
CA ARG A 21 -2.99 -3.99 -8.08
C ARG A 21 -3.10 -5.26 -7.24
N ALA A 22 -3.51 -6.36 -7.85
CA ALA A 22 -3.70 -7.63 -7.15
C ALA A 22 -2.37 -8.15 -6.58
N GLU A 23 -1.29 -8.08 -7.37
CA GLU A 23 0.05 -8.48 -6.95
C GLU A 23 0.56 -7.61 -5.80
N LYS A 24 0.49 -6.27 -5.93
CA LYS A 24 0.93 -5.34 -4.88
C LYS A 24 0.12 -5.52 -3.60
N THR A 25 -1.20 -5.72 -3.70
CA THR A 25 -2.06 -5.99 -2.55
C THR A 25 -1.70 -7.31 -1.86
N ALA A 26 -1.50 -8.39 -2.63
CA ALA A 26 -1.09 -9.69 -2.09
C ALA A 26 0.28 -9.62 -1.41
N ARG A 27 1.24 -8.90 -2.01
CA ARG A 27 2.56 -8.65 -1.44
C ARG A 27 2.45 -7.95 -0.09
N ILE A 28 1.66 -6.88 0.00
CA ILE A 28 1.43 -6.14 1.24
C ILE A 28 0.79 -7.02 2.32
N ARG A 29 -0.21 -7.84 1.96
CA ARG A 29 -0.87 -8.77 2.90
C ARG A 29 0.07 -9.84 3.46
N ASN A 30 1.14 -10.16 2.74
CA ASN A 30 2.14 -11.16 3.15
C ASN A 30 3.32 -10.57 3.93
N LEU A 31 3.32 -9.27 4.23
CA LEU A 31 4.33 -8.67 5.10
C LEU A 31 4.23 -9.27 6.51
N SER A 32 5.37 -9.65 7.06
CA SER A 32 5.49 -10.12 8.43
C SER A 32 5.23 -9.00 9.44
N ALA A 33 4.87 -9.38 10.68
CA ALA A 33 4.70 -8.42 11.77
C ALA A 33 5.99 -7.60 12.02
N SER A 34 7.17 -8.18 11.82
CA SER A 34 8.45 -7.47 11.92
C SER A 34 8.64 -6.43 10.82
N GLU A 35 8.27 -6.74 9.58
CA GLU A 35 8.36 -5.78 8.46
C GLU A 35 7.38 -4.63 8.66
N LEU A 36 6.16 -4.93 9.13
CA LEU A 36 5.15 -3.92 9.45
C LEU A 36 5.61 -3.02 10.62
N ALA A 37 6.22 -3.60 11.66
CA ALA A 37 6.79 -2.83 12.77
C ALA A 37 7.98 -1.95 12.32
N GLU A 38 8.83 -2.45 11.40
CA GLU A 38 9.96 -1.68 10.84
C GLU A 38 9.46 -0.48 10.01
N ILE A 39 8.41 -0.67 9.20
CA ILE A 39 7.74 0.41 8.47
C ILE A 39 7.22 1.48 9.44
N HIS A 40 6.52 1.06 10.50
CA HIS A 40 5.99 1.99 11.51
C HIS A 40 7.11 2.80 12.16
N ALA A 41 8.12 2.11 12.72
CA ALA A 41 9.24 2.75 13.41
C ALA A 41 10.02 3.71 12.50
N SER A 42 10.22 3.35 11.23
CA SER A 42 10.92 4.19 10.26
C SER A 42 10.18 5.50 9.98
N LEU A 43 8.85 5.44 9.83
CA LEU A 43 8.02 6.62 9.60
C LEU A 43 7.84 7.47 10.86
N ASP A 44 7.79 6.82 12.03
CA ASP A 44 7.71 7.48 13.33
C ASP A 44 8.97 8.33 13.58
N GLU A 45 10.14 7.74 13.37
CA GLU A 45 11.43 8.44 13.50
C GLU A 45 11.57 9.59 12.51
N LEU A 46 11.18 9.36 11.24
CA LEU A 46 11.24 10.40 10.22
C LEU A 46 10.31 11.57 10.59
N LYS A 47 9.10 11.28 11.09
CA LYS A 47 8.17 12.30 11.56
C LYS A 47 8.75 13.09 12.74
N ARG A 48 9.34 12.39 13.72
CA ARG A 48 9.97 12.99 14.91
C ARG A 48 11.14 13.92 14.56
N THR A 49 11.85 13.62 13.49
CA THR A 49 12.97 14.43 12.97
C THR A 49 12.53 15.56 12.03
N GLY A 50 11.23 15.80 11.89
CA GLY A 50 10.70 16.94 11.15
C GLY A 50 10.51 16.69 9.65
N ALA A 51 10.07 15.49 9.27
CA ALA A 51 9.73 15.16 7.89
C ALA A 51 8.83 16.23 7.23
N PRO A 52 9.05 16.54 5.94
CA PRO A 52 8.09 17.33 5.19
C PRO A 52 6.75 16.58 5.05
N MET A 53 5.67 17.31 4.81
CA MET A 53 4.33 16.73 4.63
C MET A 53 4.28 15.67 3.52
N ASN A 54 4.98 15.90 2.41
CA ASN A 54 5.10 14.94 1.31
C ASN A 54 6.56 14.55 1.17
N LEU A 55 6.83 13.25 1.13
CA LEU A 55 8.18 12.75 0.89
C LEU A 55 8.45 12.65 -0.60
N ARG A 56 9.62 13.13 -1.02
CA ARG A 56 10.21 12.78 -2.31
C ARG A 56 10.81 11.39 -2.24
N SER A 57 11.00 10.74 -3.38
CA SER A 57 11.49 9.35 -3.46
C SER A 57 12.81 9.13 -2.70
N GLU A 58 13.72 10.09 -2.72
CA GLU A 58 15.01 10.05 -2.00
C GLU A 58 14.89 10.18 -0.48
N GLN A 59 13.73 10.61 0.02
CA GLN A 59 13.44 10.79 1.44
C GLN A 59 12.65 9.61 2.03
N VAL A 60 12.17 8.70 1.19
CA VAL A 60 11.41 7.53 1.63
C VAL A 60 12.38 6.53 2.31
N PRO A 61 12.15 6.16 3.59
CA PRO A 61 13.02 5.21 4.28
C PRO A 61 13.08 3.86 3.57
N PRO A 62 14.20 3.11 3.63
CA PRO A 62 14.35 1.83 2.95
C PRO A 62 13.24 0.82 3.24
N ALA A 63 12.76 0.75 4.50
CA ALA A 63 11.66 -0.13 4.90
C ALA A 63 10.36 0.17 4.12
N VAL A 64 10.09 1.44 3.82
CA VAL A 64 8.93 1.90 3.05
C VAL A 64 9.20 1.80 1.55
N ALA A 65 10.42 2.10 1.10
CA ALA A 65 10.81 2.07 -0.30
C ALA A 65 10.68 0.66 -0.92
N ARG A 66 10.84 -0.40 -0.12
CA ARG A 66 10.59 -1.80 -0.53
C ARG A 66 9.16 -2.04 -1.04
N LEU A 67 8.20 -1.24 -0.58
CA LEU A 67 6.82 -1.31 -1.06
C LEU A 67 6.67 -0.74 -2.48
N GLN A 68 7.67 0.00 -2.96
CA GLN A 68 7.66 0.78 -4.20
C GLN A 68 6.46 1.73 -4.23
N PRO A 69 6.38 2.68 -3.28
CA PRO A 69 5.25 3.58 -3.19
C PRO A 69 5.28 4.61 -4.33
N ASP A 70 4.10 4.93 -4.84
CA ASP A 70 3.87 6.06 -5.75
C ASP A 70 3.98 7.40 -4.99
N GLY A 71 3.69 7.40 -3.69
CA GLY A 71 3.86 8.56 -2.81
C GLY A 71 3.68 8.26 -1.34
N VAL A 72 4.29 9.09 -0.48
CA VAL A 72 4.13 9.05 0.98
C VAL A 72 3.80 10.44 1.49
N MET A 73 2.71 10.55 2.24
CA MET A 73 2.23 11.81 2.81
C MET A 73 1.99 11.66 4.31
N PHE A 74 2.52 12.57 5.11
CA PHE A 74 2.19 12.70 6.53
C PHE A 74 0.96 13.59 6.72
N ARG A 75 0.02 13.15 7.55
CA ARG A 75 -1.17 13.92 7.94
C ARG A 75 -1.49 13.68 9.41
N GLY A 76 -1.48 14.74 10.22
CA GLY A 76 -1.75 14.61 11.66
C GLY A 76 -0.73 13.70 12.34
N ASP A 77 -1.19 12.62 12.94
CA ASP A 77 -0.40 11.54 13.57
C ASP A 77 -0.24 10.30 12.67
N SER A 78 -0.53 10.44 11.38
CA SER A 78 -0.57 9.32 10.44
C SER A 78 0.31 9.57 9.23
N ALA A 79 0.71 8.50 8.55
CA ALA A 79 1.33 8.52 7.24
C ALA A 79 0.51 7.67 6.24
N TRP A 80 0.30 8.21 5.05
CA TRP A 80 -0.48 7.60 3.99
C TRP A 80 0.49 7.22 2.87
N ILE A 81 0.60 5.93 2.59
CA ILE A 81 1.50 5.38 1.59
C ILE A 81 0.63 4.91 0.41
N HIS A 82 0.71 5.61 -0.72
CA HIS A 82 0.09 5.18 -1.97
C HIS A 82 1.00 4.17 -2.65
N VAL A 83 0.51 2.96 -2.94
CA VAL A 83 1.33 1.88 -3.52
C VAL A 83 0.93 1.52 -4.95
N ALA A 84 -0.36 1.67 -5.30
CA ALA A 84 -0.87 1.34 -6.63
C ALA A 84 -2.21 2.02 -6.92
N GLY A 85 -2.65 1.98 -8.17
CA GLY A 85 -4.01 2.33 -8.59
C GLY A 85 -4.21 3.82 -8.88
N HIS A 86 -5.25 4.11 -9.66
CA HIS A 86 -5.71 5.42 -10.13
C HIS A 86 -7.21 5.57 -9.83
N VAL A 87 -7.59 6.74 -9.30
CA VAL A 87 -8.99 7.09 -9.01
C VAL A 87 -9.66 6.09 -8.04
N ASP A 88 -10.27 5.01 -8.50
CA ASP A 88 -11.15 4.14 -7.71
C ASP A 88 -10.46 2.85 -7.18
N ASP A 89 -9.31 2.47 -7.76
CA ASP A 89 -8.62 1.21 -7.46
C ASP A 89 -7.34 1.41 -6.63
N LYS A 90 -7.25 2.55 -5.93
CA LYS A 90 -6.07 2.94 -5.16
C LYS A 90 -5.79 1.96 -4.02
N VAL A 91 -4.53 1.56 -3.90
CA VAL A 91 -4.02 0.77 -2.78
C VAL A 91 -3.25 1.68 -1.85
N TYR A 92 -3.75 1.84 -0.62
CA TYR A 92 -3.12 2.62 0.44
C TYR A 92 -2.75 1.76 1.63
N LEU A 93 -1.62 2.10 2.23
CA LEU A 93 -1.32 1.77 3.62
C LEU A 93 -1.42 3.03 4.47
N PHE A 94 -2.26 2.96 5.50
CA PHE A 94 -2.37 3.97 6.54
C PHE A 94 -1.56 3.50 7.74
N VAL A 95 -0.52 4.24 8.08
CA VAL A 95 0.32 4.01 9.26
C VAL A 95 -0.11 5.02 10.31
N ASN A 96 -0.85 4.56 11.31
CA ASN A 96 -1.46 5.37 12.35
C ASN A 96 -0.63 5.33 13.64
N GLY A 97 -0.83 6.32 14.50
CA GLY A 97 -0.18 6.36 15.81
C GLY A 97 1.31 6.71 15.73
N LEU A 98 1.69 7.63 14.82
CA LEU A 98 3.01 8.23 14.75
C LEU A 98 3.10 9.44 15.71
N GLY A 99 4.22 9.57 16.41
CA GLY A 99 4.48 10.60 17.43
C GLY A 99 4.40 10.08 18.86
N GLU A 100 4.76 10.95 19.82
CA GLU A 100 5.10 10.54 21.19
C GLU A 100 3.90 10.14 22.07
N SER A 101 2.66 10.52 21.71
CA SER A 101 1.49 10.43 22.62
C SER A 101 0.52 9.29 22.34
N GLN A 102 0.88 8.30 21.52
CA GLN A 102 -0.12 7.40 20.97
C GLN A 102 -0.26 6.10 21.78
N SER A 103 -1.49 5.82 22.23
CA SER A 103 -1.86 4.61 22.98
C SER A 103 -1.95 3.37 22.09
N GLU A 104 -2.13 3.58 20.78
CA GLU A 104 -2.27 2.52 19.80
C GLU A 104 -1.51 2.87 18.52
N ARG A 105 -0.80 1.86 18.00
CA ARG A 105 -0.08 1.91 16.72
C ARG A 105 -0.72 0.89 15.80
N GLU A 106 -0.97 1.29 14.56
CA GLU A 106 -1.73 0.46 13.64
C GLU A 106 -1.25 0.67 12.20
N ILE A 107 -1.27 -0.40 11.41
CA ILE A 107 -1.14 -0.34 9.96
C ILE A 107 -2.38 -0.94 9.32
N VAL A 108 -3.06 -0.14 8.50
CA VAL A 108 -4.31 -0.48 7.82
C VAL A 108 -4.12 -0.46 6.31
N LEU A 109 -4.56 -1.51 5.63
CA LEU A 109 -4.61 -1.61 4.18
C LEU A 109 -6.00 -1.22 3.67
N SER A 110 -6.05 -0.31 2.71
CA SER A 110 -7.21 -0.10 1.84
C SER A 110 -6.82 -0.55 0.43
N ALA A 111 -7.49 -1.58 -0.08
CA ALA A 111 -7.23 -2.17 -1.38
C ALA A 111 -8.28 -1.71 -2.41
N GLY A 112 -8.51 -0.41 -2.53
CA GLY A 112 -9.58 0.18 -3.35
C GLY A 112 -10.64 0.86 -2.50
N GLU A 113 -11.29 1.89 -3.06
CA GLU A 113 -12.20 2.77 -2.30
C GLU A 113 -13.47 2.05 -1.81
N LEU A 114 -13.87 0.98 -2.50
CA LEU A 114 -15.06 0.16 -2.17
C LEU A 114 -14.73 -1.07 -1.32
N GLU A 115 -13.45 -1.44 -1.16
CA GLU A 115 -13.06 -2.59 -0.37
C GLU A 115 -12.96 -2.22 1.12
N PRO A 116 -13.39 -3.11 2.04
CA PRO A 116 -13.25 -2.85 3.47
C PRO A 116 -11.77 -2.77 3.84
N GLN A 117 -11.48 -1.82 4.73
CA GLN A 117 -10.15 -1.68 5.30
C GLN A 117 -9.75 -2.91 6.13
N GLN A 118 -8.47 -3.26 6.07
CA GLN A 118 -7.91 -4.45 6.72
C GLN A 118 -6.78 -4.02 7.66
N VAL A 119 -6.92 -4.32 8.95
CA VAL A 119 -5.83 -4.12 9.91
C VAL A 119 -4.79 -5.21 9.68
N LEU A 120 -3.60 -4.82 9.27
CA LEU A 120 -2.48 -5.75 9.03
C LEU A 120 -1.65 -5.95 10.29
N TRP A 121 -1.54 -4.91 11.11
CA TRP A 121 -0.75 -4.93 12.33
C TRP A 121 -1.30 -3.92 13.32
N ARG A 122 -1.29 -4.30 14.60
CA ARG A 122 -1.67 -3.43 15.72
C ARG A 122 -0.75 -3.71 16.91
N GLN A 123 -0.33 -2.65 17.60
CA GLN A 123 0.41 -2.72 18.84
C GLN A 123 -0.19 -1.71 19.83
N SER A 124 -0.71 -2.22 20.94
CA SER A 124 -1.12 -1.43 22.09
C SER A 124 0.06 -1.30 23.06
N ARG A 125 0.17 -0.16 23.74
CA ARG A 125 1.12 0.01 24.86
C ARG A 125 0.65 -0.74 26.11
#